data_AF-A0A9Q0SYU3-F1
#
_entry.id   AF-A0A9Q0SYU3-F1
#
_cell.length_a   1.000
_cell.length_b   1.000
_cell.length_c   1.000
_cell.angle_alpha   90.00
_cell.angle_beta   90.00
_cell.angle_gamma   90.00
#
_symmetry.space_group_name_H-M   'P 1'
#
loop_
_entity.id
_entity.type
_entity.pdbx_description
1 polymer ?
#
loop_
_entity_poly.entity_id
_entity_poly.type
_entity_poly.pdbx_seq_one_letter_code
_entity_poly.pdbx_strand_id
1 'polypeptide(L)'
;MGTMPEAHPHLILNNFKSKLGDRTANILKHLFPMPKPDTKRIITFANQSDYISFRHHIYEKHGGPKSLELKEIGPRFEMRLYQIKLGTVDQTEAQNEWVLKPYMNTTKKRKFIGD
;
A
#
# COMPACT_ATOMS: atom_id res chain seq x y z
N MET A 1 15.56 14.40 -14.93
CA MET A 1 14.82 13.27 -14.31
C MET A 1 15.74 12.05 -14.38
N GLY A 2 16.21 11.53 -13.25
CA GLY A 2 17.14 10.38 -13.23
C GLY A 2 16.45 9.08 -13.64
N THR A 3 17.24 8.08 -14.01
CA THR A 3 16.76 6.72 -14.33
C THR A 3 16.17 6.05 -13.09
N MET A 4 14.96 5.49 -13.22
CA MET A 4 14.30 4.74 -12.15
C MET A 4 14.99 3.38 -11.94
N PRO A 5 15.30 2.94 -10.70
CA PRO A 5 15.83 1.61 -10.48
C PRO A 5 14.80 0.52 -10.80
N GLU A 6 15.22 -0.51 -11.54
CA GLU A 6 14.37 -1.64 -11.92
C GLU A 6 14.36 -2.78 -10.90
N ALA A 7 15.22 -2.72 -9.88
CA ALA A 7 15.27 -3.72 -8.82
C ALA A 7 13.91 -3.88 -8.10
N HIS A 8 13.61 -5.11 -7.68
CA HIS A 8 12.36 -5.45 -7.00
C HIS A 8 12.28 -4.79 -5.61
N PRO A 9 11.25 -3.98 -5.32
CA PRO A 9 11.19 -3.22 -4.08
C PRO A 9 10.86 -4.08 -2.86
N HIS A 10 11.44 -3.75 -1.72
CA HIS A 10 10.88 -4.17 -0.43
C HIS A 10 9.58 -3.42 -0.16
N LEU A 11 8.57 -4.12 0.35
CA LEU A 11 7.27 -3.54 0.67
C LEU A 11 7.11 -3.34 2.18
N ILE A 12 6.64 -2.16 2.58
CA ILE A 12 6.22 -1.85 3.94
C ILE A 12 4.71 -1.64 3.93
N LEU A 13 3.97 -2.48 4.66
CA LEU A 13 2.53 -2.37 4.85
C LEU A 13 2.29 -1.98 6.31
N ASN A 14 2.02 -0.70 6.56
CA ASN A 14 1.84 -0.19 7.92
C ASN A 14 0.36 0.00 8.25
N ASN A 15 -0.05 -0.49 9.43
CA ASN A 15 -1.39 -0.33 9.99
C ASN A 15 -2.54 -0.93 9.16
N PHE A 16 -2.30 -2.10 8.54
CA PHE A 16 -3.34 -2.97 7.98
C PHE A 16 -3.60 -4.09 9.00
N LYS A 17 -4.58 -3.90 9.87
CA LYS A 17 -4.80 -4.79 11.04
C LYS A 17 -6.14 -5.51 11.03
N SER A 18 -7.12 -4.99 10.31
CA SER A 18 -8.42 -5.64 10.20
C SER A 18 -8.38 -6.76 9.17
N LYS A 19 -9.39 -7.64 9.14
CA LYS A 19 -9.52 -8.66 8.08
C LYS A 19 -9.58 -8.04 6.67
N LEU A 20 -10.24 -6.89 6.54
CA LEU A 20 -10.26 -6.14 5.29
C LEU A 20 -8.90 -5.50 4.99
N GLY A 21 -8.18 -5.05 6.03
CA GLY A 21 -6.80 -4.60 5.95
C GLY A 21 -5.89 -5.68 5.41
N ASP A 22 -5.92 -6.87 6.00
CA ASP A 22 -5.15 -8.04 5.53
C ASP A 22 -5.48 -8.38 4.08
N ARG A 23 -6.77 -8.37 3.71
CA ARG A 23 -7.22 -8.60 2.34
C ARG A 23 -6.64 -7.56 1.37
N THR A 24 -6.72 -6.29 1.73
CA THR A 24 -6.21 -5.17 0.92
C THR A 24 -4.69 -5.21 0.79
N ALA A 25 -3.99 -5.45 1.90
CA ALA A 25 -2.55 -5.67 1.96
C ALA A 25 -2.12 -6.84 1.06
N ASN A 26 -2.90 -7.93 1.08
CA ASN A 26 -2.65 -9.10 0.25
C ASN A 26 -2.80 -8.81 -1.25
N ILE A 27 -3.81 -8.03 -1.65
CA ILE A 27 -3.98 -7.60 -3.04
C ILE A 27 -2.80 -6.71 -3.46
N LEU A 28 -2.48 -5.68 -2.67
CA LEU A 28 -1.42 -4.71 -3.00
C LEU A 28 -0.04 -5.35 -3.07
N LYS A 29 0.30 -6.27 -2.15
CA LYS A 29 1.64 -6.88 -2.14
C LYS A 29 1.90 -7.77 -3.35
N HIS A 30 0.87 -8.44 -3.86
CA HIS A 30 0.99 -9.34 -5.02
C HIS A 30 1.04 -8.60 -6.36
N LEU A 31 0.93 -7.26 -6.36
CA LEU A 31 1.25 -6.43 -7.52
C LEU A 31 2.76 -6.33 -7.76
N PHE A 32 3.59 -6.74 -6.79
CA PHE A 32 5.04 -6.65 -6.87
C PHE A 32 5.69 -8.02 -6.75
N PRO A 33 6.81 -8.24 -7.46
CA PRO A 33 7.58 -9.47 -7.35
C PRO A 33 8.36 -9.53 -6.02
N MET A 34 8.80 -10.74 -5.67
CA MET A 34 9.59 -10.96 -4.45
C MET A 34 10.95 -10.23 -4.54
N PRO A 35 11.32 -9.41 -3.53
CA PRO A 35 12.59 -8.69 -3.52
C PRO A 35 13.75 -9.59 -3.10
N LYS A 36 14.95 -9.25 -3.60
CA LYS A 36 16.19 -9.83 -3.09
C LYS A 36 16.59 -9.12 -1.77
N PRO A 37 17.24 -9.82 -0.82
CA PRO A 37 17.59 -9.23 0.49
C PRO A 37 18.48 -7.98 0.46
N ASP A 38 19.22 -7.78 -0.64
CA ASP A 38 20.19 -6.69 -0.85
C ASP A 38 19.59 -5.46 -1.54
N THR A 39 18.30 -5.49 -1.89
CA THR A 39 17.68 -4.38 -2.62
C THR A 39 17.51 -3.16 -1.72
N LYS A 40 17.86 -1.99 -2.26
CA LYS A 40 17.77 -0.69 -1.56
C LYS A 40 16.45 0.06 -1.82
N ARG A 41 15.63 -0.44 -2.74
CA ARG A 41 14.36 0.16 -3.15
C ARG A 41 13.27 -0.26 -2.17
N ILE A 42 12.50 0.71 -1.68
CA ILE A 42 11.42 0.50 -0.72
C ILE A 42 10.15 1.20 -1.22
N ILE A 43 9.04 0.48 -1.18
CA ILE A 43 7.70 1.03 -1.37
C ILE A 43 6.93 0.89 -0.06
N THR A 44 6.32 1.98 0.37
CA THR A 44 5.55 2.03 1.60
C THR A 44 4.09 2.29 1.28
N PHE A 45 3.21 1.44 1.79
CA PHE A 45 1.78 1.69 1.94
C PHE A 45 1.51 1.88 3.44
N ALA A 46 1.21 3.10 3.87
CA ALA A 46 0.91 3.41 5.25
C ALA A 46 -0.54 3.83 5.39
N ASN A 47 -1.31 3.08 6.18
CA ASN A 47 -2.71 3.38 6.43
C ASN A 47 -2.88 4.32 7.63
N GLN A 48 -3.58 5.42 7.43
CA GLN A 48 -4.03 6.33 8.49
C GLN A 48 -5.48 6.73 8.23
N SER A 49 -6.38 6.36 9.15
CA SER A 49 -7.82 6.68 9.03
C SER A 49 -8.45 6.26 7.69
N ASP A 50 -8.12 5.05 7.21
CA ASP A 50 -8.53 4.47 5.92
C ASP A 50 -7.99 5.17 4.66
N TYR A 51 -7.07 6.12 4.81
CA TYR A 51 -6.26 6.65 3.72
C TYR A 51 -4.91 5.92 3.69
N ILE A 52 -4.64 5.25 2.57
CA ILE A 52 -3.39 4.56 2.30
C ILE A 52 -2.45 5.54 1.61
N SER A 53 -1.48 6.07 2.35
CA SER A 53 -0.37 6.84 1.78
C SER A 53 0.61 5.92 1.06
N PHE A 54 0.82 6.14 -0.23
CA PHE A 54 1.86 5.52 -1.01
C PHE A 54 3.10 6.42 -1.06
N ARG A 55 4.27 5.84 -0.78
CA ARG A 55 5.57 6.50 -0.97
C ARG A 55 6.58 5.53 -1.55
N HIS A 56 7.50 6.05 -2.35
CA HIS A 56 8.51 5.27 -3.04
C HIS A 56 9.90 5.87 -2.83
N HIS A 57 10.76 5.13 -2.15
CA HIS A 57 12.08 5.57 -1.72
C HIS A 57 13.19 4.60 -2.13
N ILE A 58 14.40 5.11 -2.19
CA ILE A 58 15.64 4.34 -2.04
C ILE A 58 16.24 4.70 -0.70
N TYR A 59 16.85 3.74 -0.02
CA TYR A 59 17.67 4.03 1.14
C TYR A 59 19.16 3.89 0.86
N GLU A 60 19.96 4.76 1.45
CA GLU A 60 21.42 4.71 1.43
C GLU A 60 21.94 4.59 2.88
N LYS A 61 23.03 3.85 3.06
CA LYS A 61 23.66 3.62 4.37
C LYS A 61 25.10 4.11 4.29
N HIS A 62 25.35 5.36 4.68
CA HIS A 62 26.67 6.00 4.51
C HIS A 62 27.69 5.64 5.60
N GLY A 63 27.28 5.01 6.70
CA GLY A 63 28.21 4.76 7.82
C GLY A 63 27.72 3.77 8.89
N GLY A 64 26.87 2.81 8.54
CA GLY A 64 26.38 1.78 9.46
C GLY A 64 24.85 1.76 9.66
N PRO A 65 24.34 0.99 10.64
CA PRO A 65 22.90 0.76 10.81
C PRO A 65 22.09 2.00 11.21
N LYS A 66 22.72 3.00 11.85
CA LYS A 66 22.07 4.22 12.36
C LYS A 66 22.02 5.36 11.36
N SER A 67 22.82 5.32 10.29
CA SER A 67 22.88 6.37 9.26
C SER A 67 22.15 5.93 8.00
N LEU A 68 20.84 5.69 8.15
CA LEU A 68 19.96 5.37 7.03
C LEU A 68 19.31 6.65 6.51
N GLU A 69 19.63 6.99 5.26
CA GLU A 69 19.04 8.14 4.57
C GLU A 69 18.06 7.66 3.52
N LEU A 70 16.88 8.28 3.45
CA LEU A 70 15.84 7.97 2.47
C LEU A 70 15.81 9.05 1.39
N LYS A 71 15.90 8.63 0.14
CA LYS A 71 15.72 9.48 -1.03
C LYS A 71 14.43 9.09 -1.75
N GLU A 72 13.53 10.05 -1.91
CA GLU A 72 12.30 9.82 -2.64
C GLU A 72 12.54 9.83 -4.15
N ILE A 73 11.92 8.88 -4.85
CA ILE A 73 12.15 8.66 -6.28
C ILE A 73 10.87 8.49 -7.10
N GLY A 74 9.73 8.26 -6.46
CA GLY A 74 8.46 8.01 -7.14
C GLY A 74 7.36 8.99 -6.74
N PRO A 75 6.14 8.79 -7.29
CA PRO A 75 5.02 9.68 -7.01
C PRO A 75 4.55 9.56 -5.55
N ARG A 76 3.94 10.64 -5.06
CA ARG A 76 3.19 10.66 -3.81
C ARG A 76 1.71 10.66 -4.14
N PHE A 77 0.99 9.70 -3.58
CA PHE A 77 -0.47 9.73 -3.64
C PHE A 77 -1.06 9.08 -2.39
N GLU A 78 -2.32 9.38 -2.19
CA GLU A 78 -3.16 8.77 -1.18
C GLU A 78 -4.28 8.02 -1.89
N MET A 79 -4.56 6.82 -1.42
CA MET A 79 -5.65 6.00 -1.93
C MET A 79 -6.64 5.74 -0.81
N ARG A 80 -7.91 5.60 -1.19
CA ARG A 80 -8.95 5.13 -0.29
C ARG A 80 -9.67 3.97 -0.94
N LEU A 81 -9.76 2.84 -0.24
CA LEU A 81 -10.50 1.69 -0.72
C LEU A 81 -12.00 2.02 -0.76
N TYR A 82 -12.62 1.87 -1.94
CA TYR A 82 -14.06 2.08 -2.10
C TYR A 82 -14.81 0.78 -2.39
N GLN A 83 -14.17 -0.22 -2.99
CA GLN A 83 -14.81 -1.48 -3.38
C GLN A 83 -13.78 -2.59 -3.59
N ILE A 84 -14.17 -3.82 -3.25
CA ILE A 84 -13.48 -5.06 -3.65
C ILE A 84 -14.53 -5.97 -4.29
N LYS A 85 -14.24 -6.48 -5.49
CA LYS A 85 -15.05 -7.46 -6.22
C LYS A 85 -14.31 -8.79 -6.34
N LEU A 86 -15.07 -9.89 -6.35
CA LEU A 86 -14.58 -11.26 -6.57
C LEU A 86 -14.58 -11.61 -8.07
N GLY A 87 -13.93 -10.78 -8.89
CA GLY A 87 -13.87 -10.95 -10.34
C GLY A 87 -12.86 -10.01 -10.98
N THR A 88 -12.72 -10.11 -12.30
CA THR A 88 -11.86 -9.21 -13.09
C THR A 88 -12.56 -7.87 -13.34
N VAL A 89 -11.80 -6.89 -13.86
CA VAL A 89 -12.33 -5.56 -14.17
C VAL A 89 -13.46 -5.62 -15.23
N ASP A 90 -13.37 -6.57 -16.17
CA ASP A 90 -14.34 -6.75 -17.24
C ASP A 90 -15.64 -7.43 -16.77
N GLN A 91 -15.61 -8.12 -15.63
CA GLN A 91 -16.77 -8.80 -15.05
C GLN A 91 -17.62 -7.82 -14.23
N THR A 92 -18.46 -7.06 -14.91
CA THR A 92 -19.34 -6.06 -14.29
C THR A 92 -20.27 -6.66 -13.22
N GLU A 93 -20.77 -7.87 -13.46
CA GLU A 93 -21.70 -8.63 -12.61
C GLU A 93 -21.03 -9.40 -11.46
N ALA A 94 -19.69 -9.32 -11.31
CA ALA A 94 -18.98 -10.01 -10.24
C ALA A 94 -19.47 -9.56 -8.85
N GLN A 95 -19.52 -10.54 -7.93
CA GLN A 95 -19.98 -10.31 -6.56
C GLN A 95 -19.09 -9.29 -5.83
N ASN A 96 -19.72 -8.36 -5.11
CA ASN A 96 -19.03 -7.45 -4.22
C ASN A 96 -18.61 -8.17 -2.93
N GLU A 97 -17.30 -8.22 -2.67
CA GLU A 97 -16.74 -8.67 -1.40
C GLU A 97 -16.94 -7.59 -0.32
N TRP A 98 -16.63 -6.33 -0.68
CA TRP A 98 -16.78 -5.18 0.21
C TRP A 98 -17.05 -3.90 -0.58
N VAL A 99 -17.84 -2.99 -0.01
CA VAL A 99 -18.16 -1.68 -0.61
C VAL A 99 -18.22 -0.62 0.50
N LEU A 100 -17.59 0.52 0.25
CA LEU A 100 -17.72 1.70 1.09
C LEU A 100 -19.13 2.28 0.97
N LYS A 101 -19.82 2.40 2.09
CA LYS A 101 -21.18 2.98 2.17
C LYS A 101 -21.14 4.34 2.85
N PRO A 102 -20.85 5.44 2.13
CA PRO A 102 -20.59 6.75 2.74
C PRO A 102 -21.83 7.37 3.42
N TYR A 103 -23.03 7.02 2.96
CA TYR A 103 -24.29 7.60 3.43
C TYR A 103 -24.88 6.92 4.68
N MET A 104 -24.14 6.03 5.36
CA MET A 104 -24.58 5.48 6.64
C MET A 104 -24.05 6.34 7.80
N ASN A 105 -24.90 6.64 8.78
CA ASN A 105 -24.59 7.51 9.93
C ASN A 105 -23.31 7.13 10.68
N THR A 106 -22.99 5.83 10.76
CA THR A 106 -21.83 5.33 11.51
C THR A 106 -20.56 5.21 10.67
N THR A 107 -20.63 5.35 9.33
CA THR A 107 -19.47 5.13 8.44
C THR A 107 -18.33 6.09 8.75
N LYS A 108 -18.62 7.37 9.03
CA LYS A 108 -17.58 8.37 9.34
C LYS A 108 -16.82 8.08 10.64
N LYS A 109 -17.38 7.26 11.53
CA LYS A 109 -16.79 6.91 12.84
C LYS A 109 -16.02 5.59 12.82
N ARG A 110 -16.17 4.79 11.75
CA ARG A 110 -15.57 3.47 11.64
C ARG A 110 -14.26 3.57 10.86
N LYS A 111 -13.27 2.80 11.31
CA LYS A 111 -12.06 2.52 10.54
C LYS A 111 -12.15 1.09 10.01
N PHE A 112 -11.98 0.92 8.71
CA PHE A 112 -12.22 -0.35 8.03
C PHE A 112 -10.94 -1.13 7.77
N ILE A 113 -9.80 -0.49 7.54
CA ILE A 113 -8.52 -1.11 7.14
C ILE A 113 -7.59 -1.38 8.34
N GLY A 114 -7.58 -0.49 9.33
CA GLY A 114 -6.73 -0.60 10.50
C GLY A 114 -7.07 0.44 11.57
N ASP A 115 -6.38 0.35 12.71
CA ASP A 115 -6.68 1.15 13.91
C ASP A 115 -6.34 2.64 13.78
#